data_AF-A0A382SSF6-F1
#
_entry.id   AF-A0A382SSF6-F1
#
_cell.length_a   1.000
_cell.length_b   1.000
_cell.length_c   1.000
_cell.angle_alpha   90.00
_cell.angle_beta   90.00
_cell.angle_gamma   90.00
#
_symmetry.space_group_name_H-M   'P 1'
#
loop_
_entity.id
_entity.type
_entity.pdbx_description
1 polymer ?
#
loop_
_entity_poly.entity_id
_entity_poly.type
_entity_poly.pdbx_seq_one_letter_code
_entity_poly.pdbx_strand_id
1 'polypeptide(L)'
;VPAEIRSHLALALDVDDVVAARRLAFDLEPFFGTLKVGLELFCATGTETVSGFTAAGFDVFCDLKLHDIPTTVEKAARVVGSLGARWLTVHVQGGGDMLRAAVAGAAAGAEGVGLPPPGILGVTVLTSDATADRSELERRTALAVDSGCTGIVCAATDLEVTAPWADRLVRVVPGTRLPGADTHDQARVTTPRQAIEA
;
A
#
# COMPACT_ATOMS: atom_id res chain seq x y z
N VAL A 1 -13.79 -12.11 12.48
CA VAL A 1 -13.35 -12.74 11.21
C VAL A 1 -12.16 -13.64 11.51
N PRO A 2 -12.00 -14.83 10.89
CA PRO A 2 -10.81 -15.67 11.12
C PRO A 2 -9.52 -14.86 10.93
N ALA A 3 -8.52 -15.07 11.78
CA ALA A 3 -7.29 -14.28 11.78
C ALA A 3 -6.58 -14.27 10.41
N GLU A 4 -6.61 -15.42 9.72
CA GLU A 4 -6.09 -15.58 8.36
C GLU A 4 -6.81 -14.68 7.36
N ILE A 5 -8.15 -14.61 7.36
CA ILE A 5 -8.87 -13.70 6.45
C ILE A 5 -8.60 -12.25 6.84
N ARG A 6 -8.59 -11.95 8.15
CA ARG A 6 -8.33 -10.60 8.67
C ARG A 6 -7.00 -10.05 8.19
N SER A 7 -5.93 -10.86 8.18
CA SER A 7 -4.61 -10.41 7.75
C SER A 7 -4.51 -10.04 6.26
N HIS A 8 -5.48 -10.43 5.44
CA HIS A 8 -5.57 -10.06 4.02
C HIS A 8 -6.40 -8.79 3.77
N LEU A 9 -7.02 -8.22 4.80
CA LEU A 9 -7.92 -7.07 4.67
C LEU A 9 -7.30 -5.83 5.30
N ALA A 10 -7.18 -4.76 4.50
CA ALA A 10 -6.79 -3.44 4.95
C ALA A 10 -8.00 -2.50 4.99
N LEU A 11 -8.18 -1.80 6.12
CA LEU A 11 -9.23 -0.78 6.28
C LEU A 11 -8.72 0.56 5.76
N ALA A 12 -9.39 1.13 4.76
CA ALA A 12 -9.12 2.47 4.29
C ALA A 12 -9.67 3.51 5.28
N LEU A 13 -8.79 4.31 5.89
CA LEU A 13 -9.16 5.44 6.74
C LEU A 13 -9.23 6.71 5.87
N ASP A 14 -10.20 6.74 4.97
CA ASP A 14 -10.42 7.85 4.04
C ASP A 14 -11.32 8.91 4.72
N VAL A 15 -10.73 9.59 5.71
CA VAL A 15 -11.30 10.71 6.48
C VAL A 15 -10.21 11.75 6.74
N ASP A 16 -10.59 13.01 6.92
CA ASP A 16 -9.68 14.13 7.20
C ASP A 16 -9.52 14.44 8.71
N ASP A 17 -10.18 13.69 9.59
CA ASP A 17 -10.16 13.91 11.04
C ASP A 17 -9.55 12.71 11.80
N VAL A 18 -8.56 13.00 12.66
CA VAL A 18 -7.86 11.98 13.46
C VAL A 18 -8.79 11.30 14.47
N VAL A 19 -9.78 12.01 15.01
CA VAL A 19 -10.71 11.43 15.98
C VAL A 19 -11.64 10.43 15.30
N ALA A 20 -12.19 10.78 14.14
CA ALA A 20 -12.97 9.90 13.29
C ALA A 20 -12.14 8.68 12.84
N ALA A 21 -10.90 8.89 12.38
CA ALA A 21 -10.00 7.82 11.98
C ALA A 21 -9.75 6.82 13.11
N ARG A 22 -9.49 7.32 14.34
CA ARG A 22 -9.28 6.45 15.51
C ARG A 22 -10.55 5.68 15.87
N ARG A 23 -11.72 6.31 15.85
CA ARG A 23 -13.00 5.62 16.10
C ARG A 23 -13.20 4.46 15.12
N LEU A 24 -13.07 4.73 13.81
CA LEU A 24 -13.18 3.71 12.77
C LEU A 24 -12.18 2.56 12.97
N ALA A 25 -10.92 2.90 13.27
CA ALA A 25 -9.87 1.91 13.49
C ALA A 25 -10.20 0.94 14.63
N PHE A 26 -10.64 1.45 15.79
CA PHE A 26 -10.96 0.61 16.95
C PHE A 26 -12.29 -0.14 16.79
N ASP A 27 -13.32 0.49 16.21
CA ASP A 27 -14.62 -0.15 16.01
C ASP A 27 -14.52 -1.34 15.03
N LEU A 28 -13.59 -1.27 14.07
CA LEU A 28 -13.44 -2.26 13.00
C LEU A 28 -12.19 -3.17 13.15
N GLU A 29 -11.40 -3.01 14.21
CA GLU A 29 -10.20 -3.83 14.52
C GLU A 29 -10.44 -5.36 14.47
N PRO A 30 -11.61 -5.90 14.87
CA PRO A 30 -11.88 -7.34 14.75
C PRO A 30 -12.00 -7.88 13.31
N PHE A 31 -12.09 -7.00 12.32
CA PHE A 31 -12.37 -7.34 10.91
C PHE A 31 -11.18 -7.11 9.97
N PHE A 32 -10.26 -6.20 10.31
CA PHE A 32 -9.13 -5.81 9.46
C PHE A 32 -7.79 -6.02 10.15
N GLY A 33 -6.78 -6.44 9.40
CA GLY A 33 -5.44 -6.69 9.91
C GLY A 33 -4.50 -5.50 9.74
N THR A 34 -4.88 -4.50 8.95
CA THR A 34 -4.03 -3.36 8.62
C THR A 34 -4.88 -2.11 8.42
N LEU A 35 -4.40 -0.96 8.87
CA LEU A 35 -5.01 0.34 8.62
C LEU A 35 -4.28 1.03 7.46
N LYS A 36 -5.01 1.43 6.42
CA LYS A 36 -4.46 2.21 5.30
C LYS A 36 -4.69 3.70 5.56
N VAL A 37 -3.59 4.42 5.78
CA VAL A 37 -3.56 5.89 5.84
C VAL A 37 -3.26 6.41 4.44
N GLY A 38 -4.28 7.01 3.81
CA GLY A 38 -4.15 7.66 2.51
C GLY A 38 -3.71 9.12 2.60
N LEU A 39 -3.62 9.79 1.44
CA LEU A 39 -3.21 11.19 1.34
C LEU A 39 -4.12 12.15 2.12
N GLU A 40 -5.44 11.94 2.14
CA GLU A 40 -6.38 12.82 2.85
C GLU A 40 -6.04 12.91 4.34
N LEU A 41 -6.04 11.76 5.03
CA LEU A 41 -5.72 11.68 6.45
C LEU A 41 -4.28 12.13 6.73
N PHE A 42 -3.32 11.69 5.92
CA PHE A 42 -1.91 12.06 6.10
C PHE A 42 -1.68 13.57 5.94
N CYS A 43 -2.31 14.22 4.97
CA CYS A 43 -2.19 15.67 4.78
C CYS A 43 -2.89 16.46 5.90
N ALA A 44 -4.00 15.97 6.42
CA ALA A 44 -4.74 16.64 7.48
C ALA A 44 -4.04 16.54 8.85
N THR A 45 -3.33 15.45 9.10
CA THR A 45 -2.84 15.10 10.46
C THR A 45 -1.34 14.84 10.56
N GLY A 46 -0.66 14.71 9.42
CA GLY A 46 0.77 14.47 9.35
C GLY A 46 1.19 13.08 9.85
N THR A 47 2.46 13.00 10.24
CA THR A 47 3.12 11.76 10.67
C THR A 47 2.62 11.24 12.02
N GLU A 48 2.00 12.10 12.83
CA GLU A 48 1.47 11.76 14.17
C GLU A 48 0.40 10.67 14.12
N THR A 49 -0.41 10.65 13.05
CA THR A 49 -1.42 9.61 12.87
C THR A 49 -0.79 8.24 12.62
N VAL A 50 0.28 8.19 11.83
CA VAL A 50 1.01 6.95 11.55
C VAL A 50 1.65 6.43 12.83
N SER A 51 2.44 7.26 13.52
CA SER A 51 3.12 6.84 14.76
C SER A 51 2.13 6.52 15.89
N GLY A 52 0.99 7.22 15.95
CA GLY A 52 -0.06 6.95 16.93
C GLY A 52 -0.72 5.59 16.73
N PHE A 53 -1.00 5.19 15.48
CA PHE A 53 -1.56 3.87 15.18
C PHE A 53 -0.55 2.75 15.38
N THR A 54 0.71 2.93 14.98
CA THR A 54 1.76 1.92 15.19
C THR A 54 2.03 1.72 16.68
N ALA A 55 2.07 2.80 17.48
CA ALA A 55 2.20 2.71 18.94
C ALA A 55 0.99 2.04 19.62
N ALA A 56 -0.19 2.12 19.01
CA ALA A 56 -1.39 1.41 19.46
C ALA A 56 -1.43 -0.08 19.03
N GLY A 57 -0.39 -0.56 18.33
CA GLY A 57 -0.25 -1.96 17.92
C GLY A 57 -0.88 -2.31 16.58
N PHE A 58 -1.31 -1.31 15.79
CA PHE A 58 -1.82 -1.55 14.45
C PHE A 58 -0.69 -1.66 13.42
N ASP A 59 -0.85 -2.57 12.47
CA ASP A 59 -0.12 -2.51 11.22
C ASP A 59 -0.64 -1.32 10.39
N VAL A 60 0.27 -0.44 9.98
CA VAL A 60 -0.08 0.74 9.17
C VAL A 60 0.47 0.63 7.76
N PHE A 61 -0.41 0.77 6.79
CA PHE A 61 -0.10 0.93 5.37
C PHE A 61 -0.19 2.42 5.01
N CYS A 62 0.96 3.05 4.79
CA CYS A 62 1.08 4.41 4.27
C CYS A 62 0.88 4.41 2.74
N ASP A 63 -0.32 4.75 2.28
CA ASP A 63 -0.66 4.81 0.86
C ASP A 63 -0.41 6.22 0.27
N LEU A 64 0.87 6.63 0.28
CA LEU A 64 1.31 7.97 -0.10
C LEU A 64 1.73 8.10 -1.57
N LYS A 65 1.96 6.96 -2.25
CA LYS A 65 2.33 6.88 -3.67
C LYS A 65 3.48 7.82 -4.04
N LEU A 66 4.58 7.77 -3.28
CA LEU A 66 5.70 8.69 -3.49
C LEU A 66 6.22 8.61 -4.92
N HIS A 67 6.42 9.77 -5.54
CA HIS A 67 6.86 9.90 -6.92
C HIS A 67 7.59 11.24 -7.13
N ASP A 68 8.91 11.20 -7.08
CA ASP A 68 9.79 12.36 -7.20
C ASP A 68 11.19 11.86 -7.61
N ILE A 69 12.21 12.71 -7.65
CA ILE A 69 13.59 12.28 -7.86
C ILE A 69 14.05 11.33 -6.74
N PRO A 70 15.01 10.43 -7.01
CA PRO A 70 15.42 9.39 -6.05
C PRO A 70 15.79 9.91 -4.65
N THR A 71 16.50 11.04 -4.57
CA THR A 71 16.95 11.62 -3.30
C THR A 71 15.80 12.19 -2.46
N THR A 72 14.75 12.72 -3.08
CA THR A 72 13.55 13.18 -2.38
C THR A 72 12.77 11.98 -1.84
N VAL A 73 12.58 10.95 -2.67
CA VAL A 73 11.86 9.74 -2.28
C VAL A 73 12.61 8.98 -1.18
N GLU A 74 13.94 8.90 -1.21
CA GLU A 74 14.74 8.31 -0.14
C GLU A 74 14.46 8.99 1.21
N LYS A 75 14.49 10.33 1.23
CA LYS A 75 14.28 11.11 2.45
C LYS A 75 12.86 10.96 2.99
N ALA A 76 11.87 10.99 2.11
CA ALA A 76 10.47 10.77 2.49
C ALA A 76 10.25 9.35 3.02
N ALA A 77 10.79 8.33 2.33
CA ALA A 77 10.72 6.94 2.77
C ALA A 77 11.44 6.72 4.10
N ARG A 78 12.56 7.42 4.35
CA ARG A 78 13.26 7.40 5.64
C ARG A 78 12.40 7.92 6.78
N VAL A 79 11.68 9.00 6.57
CA VAL A 79 10.73 9.51 7.57
C VAL A 79 9.66 8.46 7.85
N VAL A 80 9.03 7.89 6.82
CA VAL A 80 7.98 6.87 7.01
C VAL A 80 8.53 5.61 7.71
N GLY A 81 9.75 5.19 7.35
CA GLY A 81 10.42 4.05 7.97
C GLY A 81 10.62 4.23 9.48
N SER A 82 10.92 5.44 9.94
CA SER A 82 11.08 5.71 11.38
C SER A 82 9.75 5.79 12.16
N LEU A 83 8.59 5.73 11.49
CA LEU A 83 7.27 5.74 12.15
C LEU A 83 6.75 4.34 12.47
N GLY A 84 7.44 3.28 12.02
CA GLY A 84 7.01 1.89 12.22
C GLY A 84 5.90 1.44 11.27
N ALA A 85 5.74 2.10 10.12
CA ALA A 85 4.80 1.65 9.10
C ALA A 85 5.14 0.22 8.64
N ARG A 86 4.12 -0.58 8.31
CA ARG A 86 4.30 -1.91 7.72
C ARG A 86 4.46 -1.86 6.21
N TRP A 87 3.76 -0.92 5.56
CA TRP A 87 3.79 -0.78 4.09
C TRP A 87 3.91 0.69 3.68
N LEU A 88 4.58 0.96 2.56
CA LEU A 88 4.65 2.27 1.92
C LEU A 88 4.50 2.13 0.39
N THR A 89 3.63 2.92 -0.22
CA THR A 89 3.50 2.96 -1.69
C THR A 89 4.42 3.96 -2.36
N VAL A 90 4.93 3.56 -3.54
CA VAL A 90 5.69 4.38 -4.48
C VAL A 90 5.22 4.11 -5.91
N HIS A 91 5.30 5.09 -6.82
CA HIS A 91 4.95 4.87 -8.22
C HIS A 91 6.08 4.18 -8.99
N VAL A 92 5.81 3.02 -9.61
CA VAL A 92 6.81 2.30 -10.42
C VAL A 92 7.29 3.15 -11.61
N GLN A 93 6.46 4.07 -12.09
CA GLN A 93 6.79 5.01 -13.16
C GLN A 93 8.01 5.90 -12.84
N GLY A 94 8.37 6.08 -11.56
CA GLY A 94 9.56 6.83 -11.18
C GLY A 94 10.90 6.13 -11.47
N GLY A 95 10.87 4.88 -11.93
CA GLY A 95 12.06 4.15 -12.39
C GLY A 95 12.85 3.46 -11.27
N GLY A 96 13.73 2.54 -11.67
CA GLY A 96 14.41 1.64 -10.73
C GLY A 96 15.29 2.34 -9.70
N ASP A 97 15.93 3.45 -10.06
CA ASP A 97 16.74 4.24 -9.11
C ASP A 97 15.88 4.84 -8.00
N MET A 98 14.71 5.37 -8.33
CA MET A 98 13.77 5.91 -7.34
C MET A 98 13.23 4.81 -6.43
N LEU A 99 12.89 3.65 -7.00
CA LEU A 99 12.39 2.50 -6.22
C LEU A 99 13.44 1.97 -5.25
N ARG A 100 14.68 1.78 -5.70
CA ARG A 100 15.79 1.38 -4.82
C ARG A 100 16.06 2.41 -3.72
N ALA A 101 15.96 3.70 -4.05
CA ALA A 101 16.09 4.78 -3.07
C ALA A 101 14.97 4.75 -2.03
N ALA A 102 13.73 4.43 -2.42
CA ALA A 102 12.63 4.24 -1.47
C ALA A 102 12.91 3.07 -0.50
N VAL A 103 13.34 1.91 -1.02
CA VAL A 103 13.70 0.73 -0.23
C VAL A 103 14.82 1.06 0.76
N ALA A 104 15.90 1.68 0.29
CA ALA A 104 17.04 2.04 1.13
C ALA A 104 16.67 3.08 2.19
N GLY A 105 15.90 4.12 1.81
CA GLY A 105 15.44 5.15 2.73
C GLY A 105 14.58 4.59 3.84
N ALA A 106 13.56 3.80 3.49
CA ALA A 106 12.70 3.11 4.44
C ALA A 106 13.49 2.23 5.43
N ALA A 107 14.45 1.45 4.92
CA ALA A 107 15.29 0.61 5.75
C ALA A 107 16.14 1.42 6.74
N ALA A 108 16.83 2.45 6.26
CA ALA A 108 17.64 3.32 7.10
C ALA A 108 16.81 4.06 8.18
N GLY A 109 15.58 4.45 7.83
CA GLY A 109 14.65 5.09 8.76
C GLY A 109 14.26 4.18 9.92
N ALA A 110 13.88 2.94 9.59
CA ALA A 110 13.48 1.94 10.57
C ALA A 110 14.65 1.49 11.45
N GLU A 111 15.83 1.26 10.84
CA GLU A 111 17.07 0.90 11.56
C GLU A 111 17.44 1.96 12.59
N GLY A 112 17.33 3.25 12.24
CA GLY A 112 17.64 4.37 13.13
C GLY A 112 16.80 4.43 14.41
N VAL A 113 15.68 3.72 14.47
CA VAL A 113 14.80 3.62 15.64
C VAL A 113 14.58 2.19 16.14
N GLY A 114 15.33 1.21 15.60
CA GLY A 114 15.24 -0.20 16.00
C GLY A 114 13.92 -0.89 15.62
N LEU A 115 13.29 -0.46 14.53
CA LEU A 115 12.04 -1.03 14.00
C LEU A 115 12.29 -1.86 12.73
N PRO A 116 11.39 -2.80 12.38
CA PRO A 116 11.44 -3.46 11.09
C PRO A 116 11.15 -2.47 9.95
N PRO A 117 11.79 -2.61 8.79
CA PRO A 117 11.53 -1.73 7.64
C PRO A 117 10.14 -1.98 7.05
N PRO A 118 9.43 -0.93 6.57
CA PRO A 118 8.21 -1.13 5.82
C PRO A 118 8.52 -1.85 4.50
N GLY A 119 7.62 -2.74 4.08
CA GLY A 119 7.64 -3.26 2.73
C GLY A 119 7.27 -2.18 1.72
N ILE A 120 8.04 -2.05 0.65
CA ILE A 120 7.74 -1.10 -0.42
C ILE A 120 6.79 -1.75 -1.44
N LEU A 121 5.67 -1.07 -1.69
CA LEU A 121 4.65 -1.49 -2.64
C LEU A 121 4.68 -0.59 -3.89
N GLY A 122 5.05 -1.17 -5.03
CA GLY A 122 5.07 -0.47 -6.30
C GLY A 122 3.67 -0.34 -6.90
N VAL A 123 3.15 0.88 -7.05
CA VAL A 123 1.92 1.13 -7.81
C VAL A 123 2.24 0.97 -9.31
N THR A 124 1.73 -0.10 -9.92
CA THR A 124 2.02 -0.42 -11.33
C THR A 124 1.18 0.44 -12.25
N VAL A 125 -0.14 0.32 -12.21
CA VAL A 125 -1.09 1.13 -12.97
C VAL A 125 -2.18 1.57 -12.00
N LEU A 126 -2.58 2.84 -12.06
CA LEU A 126 -3.72 3.28 -11.26
C LEU A 126 -4.96 2.52 -11.74
N THR A 127 -5.77 1.99 -10.82
CA THR A 127 -7.01 1.27 -11.18
C THR A 127 -8.01 2.13 -11.97
N SER A 128 -7.83 3.45 -11.95
CA SER A 128 -8.56 4.45 -12.74
C SER A 128 -8.08 4.61 -14.19
N ASP A 129 -6.93 4.04 -14.55
CA ASP A 129 -6.35 4.15 -15.88
C ASP A 129 -6.73 2.94 -16.75
N ALA A 130 -7.61 3.17 -17.72
CA ALA A 130 -8.11 2.13 -18.62
C ALA A 130 -7.10 1.71 -19.71
N THR A 131 -5.95 2.38 -19.83
CA THR A 131 -5.12 2.36 -21.03
C THR A 131 -3.83 1.55 -20.95
N ALA A 132 -3.47 1.01 -19.80
CA ALA A 132 -2.25 0.23 -19.68
C ALA A 132 -2.37 -1.12 -20.42
N ASP A 133 -1.56 -1.28 -21.46
CA ASP A 133 -1.38 -2.54 -22.17
C ASP A 133 -0.62 -3.56 -21.29
N ARG A 134 -0.88 -4.85 -21.50
CA ARG A 134 -0.32 -5.99 -20.76
C ARG A 134 1.21 -5.93 -20.68
N SER A 135 1.86 -5.57 -21.78
CA SER A 135 3.31 -5.47 -21.89
C SER A 135 3.91 -4.47 -20.89
N GLU A 136 3.25 -3.34 -20.67
CA GLU A 136 3.69 -2.31 -19.73
C GLU A 136 3.52 -2.77 -18.29
N LEU A 137 2.42 -3.48 -17.98
CA LEU A 137 2.19 -4.06 -16.66
C LEU A 137 3.23 -5.12 -16.31
N GLU A 138 3.57 -6.02 -17.24
CA GLU A 138 4.65 -7.01 -17.08
C GLU A 138 5.99 -6.30 -16.81
N ARG A 139 6.33 -5.28 -17.61
CA ARG A 139 7.55 -4.49 -17.45
C ARG A 139 7.62 -3.79 -16.09
N ARG A 140 6.53 -3.17 -15.64
CA ARG A 140 6.45 -2.49 -14.34
C ARG A 140 6.55 -3.49 -13.18
N THR A 141 5.92 -4.65 -13.30
CA THR A 141 5.99 -5.69 -12.28
C THR A 141 7.41 -6.23 -12.14
N ALA A 142 8.07 -6.55 -13.27
CA ALA A 142 9.47 -6.94 -13.28
C ALA A 142 10.38 -5.85 -12.66
N LEU A 143 10.17 -4.58 -13.02
CA LEU A 143 10.95 -3.47 -12.47
C LEU A 143 10.79 -3.32 -10.95
N ALA A 144 9.58 -3.52 -10.41
CA ALA A 144 9.33 -3.48 -8.98
C ALA A 144 10.14 -4.57 -8.26
N VAL A 145 10.10 -5.80 -8.78
CA VAL A 145 10.86 -6.94 -8.28
C VAL A 145 12.37 -6.67 -8.31
N ASP A 146 12.89 -6.26 -9.46
CA ASP A 146 14.33 -6.04 -9.66
C ASP A 146 14.86 -4.84 -8.85
N SER A 147 13.97 -3.96 -8.40
CA SER A 147 14.31 -2.82 -7.55
C SER A 147 14.16 -3.11 -6.06
N GLY A 148 13.75 -4.32 -5.67
CA GLY A 148 13.61 -4.74 -4.27
C GLY A 148 12.29 -4.34 -3.62
N CYS A 149 11.25 -4.00 -4.39
CA CYS A 149 9.92 -3.85 -3.83
C CYS A 149 9.42 -5.19 -3.27
N THR A 150 8.78 -5.14 -2.11
CA THR A 150 8.19 -6.32 -1.46
C THR A 150 6.87 -6.74 -2.13
N GLY A 151 6.23 -5.80 -2.81
CA GLY A 151 4.95 -6.04 -3.45
C GLY A 151 4.60 -4.99 -4.49
N ILE A 152 3.42 -5.16 -5.07
CA ILE A 152 2.82 -4.22 -6.00
C ILE A 152 1.38 -3.90 -5.60
N VAL A 153 0.90 -2.75 -6.03
CA VAL A 153 -0.53 -2.42 -6.06
C VAL A 153 -0.99 -2.58 -7.51
N CYS A 154 -1.94 -3.48 -7.75
CA CYS A 154 -2.50 -3.76 -9.08
C CYS A 154 -4.01 -3.97 -9.03
N ALA A 155 -4.70 -3.80 -10.16
CA ALA A 155 -6.14 -4.05 -10.23
C ALA A 155 -6.44 -5.56 -10.15
N ALA A 156 -7.66 -5.92 -9.78
CA ALA A 156 -8.07 -7.32 -9.77
C ALA A 156 -7.98 -7.99 -11.15
N THR A 157 -8.23 -7.23 -12.22
CA THR A 157 -8.09 -7.69 -13.63
C THR A 157 -6.66 -8.01 -14.03
N ASP A 158 -5.69 -7.53 -13.25
CA ASP A 158 -4.27 -7.58 -13.56
C ASP A 158 -3.59 -8.76 -12.85
N LEU A 159 -4.34 -9.51 -12.02
CA LEU A 159 -3.83 -10.64 -11.25
C LEU A 159 -3.30 -11.77 -12.14
N GLU A 160 -3.93 -12.04 -13.28
CA GLU A 160 -3.45 -13.04 -14.23
C GLU A 160 -2.11 -12.62 -14.85
N VAL A 161 -1.99 -11.36 -15.26
CA VAL A 161 -0.77 -10.82 -15.87
C VAL A 161 0.38 -10.80 -14.87
N THR A 162 0.10 -10.52 -13.60
CA THR A 162 1.09 -10.45 -12.53
C THR A 162 1.36 -11.80 -11.84
N ALA A 163 0.59 -12.85 -12.17
CA ALA A 163 0.72 -14.19 -11.59
C ALA A 163 2.14 -14.79 -11.66
N PRO A 164 2.95 -14.57 -12.72
CA PRO A 164 4.32 -15.08 -12.78
C PRO A 164 5.26 -14.56 -11.68
N TRP A 165 4.86 -13.51 -10.95
CA TRP A 165 5.62 -12.93 -9.83
C TRP A 165 4.94 -13.09 -8.47
N ALA A 166 3.82 -13.82 -8.39
CA ALA A 166 3.02 -13.93 -7.17
C ALA A 166 3.74 -14.64 -6.00
N ASP A 167 4.76 -15.45 -6.29
CA ASP A 167 5.63 -16.09 -5.29
C ASP A 167 6.70 -15.14 -4.73
N ARG A 168 6.96 -14.03 -5.42
CA ARG A 168 8.01 -13.04 -5.08
C ARG A 168 7.46 -11.72 -4.58
N LEU A 169 6.19 -11.43 -4.84
CA LEU A 169 5.54 -10.16 -4.52
C LEU A 169 4.26 -10.38 -3.72
N VAL A 170 4.07 -9.53 -2.72
CA VAL A 170 2.73 -9.26 -2.19
C VAL A 170 1.93 -8.49 -3.24
N ARG A 171 0.74 -8.98 -3.61
CA ARG A 171 -0.19 -8.30 -4.51
C ARG A 171 -1.29 -7.62 -3.68
N VAL A 172 -1.30 -6.30 -3.64
CA VAL A 172 -2.35 -5.52 -2.96
C VAL A 172 -3.38 -5.07 -3.99
N VAL A 173 -4.63 -5.50 -3.79
CA VAL A 173 -5.74 -5.28 -4.73
C VAL A 173 -6.74 -4.28 -4.14
N PRO A 174 -6.68 -2.99 -4.52
CA PRO A 174 -7.66 -2.00 -4.09
C PRO A 174 -8.98 -2.17 -4.86
N GLY A 175 -9.99 -1.38 -4.49
CA GLY A 175 -11.26 -1.35 -5.22
C GLY A 175 -12.15 -2.57 -5.01
N THR A 176 -11.97 -3.30 -3.90
CA THR A 176 -12.88 -4.40 -3.55
C THR A 176 -14.24 -3.86 -3.10
N ARG A 177 -15.32 -4.54 -3.51
CA ARG A 177 -16.70 -4.19 -3.13
C ARG A 177 -17.49 -5.45 -2.78
N LEU A 178 -18.47 -5.29 -1.89
CA LEU A 178 -19.43 -6.35 -1.63
C LEU A 178 -20.34 -6.56 -2.85
N PRO A 179 -20.86 -7.78 -3.07
CA PRO A 179 -21.87 -8.01 -4.10
C PRO A 179 -23.06 -7.05 -3.94
N GLY A 180 -23.39 -6.32 -5.01
CA GLY A 180 -24.50 -5.37 -5.02
C GLY A 180 -24.21 -3.98 -4.43
N ALA A 181 -22.98 -3.68 -4.03
CA ALA A 181 -22.57 -2.34 -3.58
C ALA A 181 -22.22 -1.43 -4.77
N ASP A 182 -22.42 -0.11 -4.61
CA ASP A 182 -22.11 0.90 -5.63
C ASP A 182 -20.62 0.95 -5.98
N THR A 183 -20.32 1.01 -7.28
CA THR A 183 -18.95 0.99 -7.82
C THR A 183 -18.20 2.32 -7.66
N HIS A 184 -18.91 3.42 -7.42
CA HIS A 184 -18.36 4.78 -7.29
C HIS A 184 -17.32 5.12 -8.40
N ASP A 185 -16.13 5.55 -8.02
CA ASP A 185 -15.01 5.96 -8.88
C ASP A 185 -14.16 4.79 -9.40
N GLN A 186 -14.45 3.54 -8.99
CA GLN A 186 -13.63 2.38 -9.32
C GLN A 186 -14.14 1.69 -10.59
N ALA A 187 -13.34 1.76 -11.66
CA ALA A 187 -13.66 1.15 -12.95
C ALA A 187 -13.48 -0.38 -13.00
N ARG A 188 -12.73 -0.98 -12.05
CA ARG A 188 -12.28 -2.38 -12.09
C ARG A 188 -12.47 -3.07 -10.72
N VAL A 189 -13.71 -3.49 -10.43
CA VAL A 189 -14.13 -3.99 -9.11
C VAL A 189 -14.04 -5.51 -9.01
N THR A 190 -13.66 -6.01 -7.83
CA THR A 190 -13.74 -7.44 -7.44
C THR A 190 -14.36 -7.59 -6.05
N THR A 191 -14.78 -8.79 -5.67
CA THR A 191 -15.18 -9.05 -4.29
C THR A 191 -13.97 -9.40 -3.41
N PRO A 192 -14.02 -9.15 -2.09
CA PRO A 192 -12.95 -9.57 -1.18
C PRO A 192 -12.63 -11.08 -1.27
N ARG A 193 -13.66 -11.93 -1.47
CA ARG A 193 -13.46 -13.38 -1.63
C ARG A 193 -12.64 -13.69 -2.89
N GLN A 194 -13.05 -13.15 -4.03
CA GLN A 194 -12.36 -13.37 -5.31
C GLN A 194 -10.92 -12.85 -5.27
N ALA A 195 -10.66 -11.74 -4.58
CA ALA A 195 -9.31 -11.22 -4.41
C ALA A 195 -8.41 -12.12 -3.56
N ILE A 196 -8.97 -12.81 -2.56
CA ILE A 196 -8.21 -13.74 -1.69
C ILE A 196 -7.95 -15.08 -2.39
N GLU A 197 -8.88 -15.53 -3.25
CA GLU A 197 -8.78 -16.81 -3.95
C GLU A 197 -7.85 -16.79 -5.18
N ALA A 198 -7.41 -15.61 -5.65
CA ALA A 198 -6.62 -15.39 -6.86
C ALA A 198 -5.14 -15.10 -6.59
#